data_AF-A0A895XF03-F1
#
_entry.id   AF-A0A895XF03-F1
#
_cell.length_a   1.000
_cell.length_b   1.000
_cell.length_c   1.000
_cell.angle_alpha   90.00
_cell.angle_beta   90.00
_cell.angle_gamma   90.00
#
_symmetry.space_group_name_H-M   'P 1'
#
loop_
_entity.id
_entity.type
_entity.pdbx_description
1 polymer ?
#
loop_
_entity_poly.entity_id
_entity_poly.type
_entity_poly.pdbx_seq_one_letter_code
_entity_poly.pdbx_strand_id
1 'polypeptide(L)'
;MQEHTIAKSGALEWLFFHGKREWGRFTDDVRSYVVTSNDAQESNTLHVFIDHADGRPEMVCTMTALRSHSGPVTHWSCEWLRFSEMWREWIEREALTIWRTNPESPANSRSSAASPMG
;
A
#
# COMPACT_ATOMS: atom_id res chain seq x y z
N MET A 1 18.57 32.84 31.96
CA MET A 1 17.72 33.01 30.78
C MET A 1 18.03 31.82 29.87
N GLN A 2 17.19 30.79 29.89
CA GLN A 2 17.42 29.53 29.18
C GLN A 2 16.86 29.66 27.76
N GLU A 3 17.74 29.64 26.76
CA GLU A 3 17.36 29.48 25.36
C GLU A 3 17.15 27.99 25.08
N HIS A 4 15.89 27.56 25.14
CA HIS A 4 15.48 26.24 24.67
C HIS A 4 15.55 26.22 23.14
N THR A 5 16.69 25.78 22.61
CA THR A 5 16.82 25.44 21.19
C THR A 5 16.03 24.16 20.94
N ILE A 6 14.81 24.31 20.41
CA ILE A 6 13.97 23.18 19.98
C ILE A 6 14.58 22.62 18.70
N ALA A 7 15.29 21.49 18.82
CA ALA A 7 15.62 20.65 17.67
C ALA A 7 14.33 19.99 17.15
N LYS A 8 13.76 20.50 16.06
CA LYS A 8 12.77 19.79 15.24
C LYS A 8 13.44 19.29 13.95
N SER A 9 14.27 18.25 14.08
CA SER A 9 14.51 17.35 12.95
C SER A 9 13.40 16.29 12.99
N GLY A 10 12.26 16.61 12.39
CA GLY A 10 11.19 15.63 12.17
C GLY A 10 11.59 14.73 11.02
N ALA A 11 12.39 13.70 11.29
CA ALA A 11 12.59 12.62 10.34
C ALA A 11 11.23 11.94 10.12
N LEU A 12 10.74 11.96 8.89
CA LEU A 12 9.58 11.17 8.51
C LEU A 12 10.01 9.70 8.58
N GLU A 13 9.42 8.92 9.49
CA GLU A 13 9.73 7.50 9.66
C GLU A 13 8.76 6.64 8.85
N TRP A 14 9.30 5.63 8.14
CA TRP A 14 8.47 4.68 7.41
C TRP A 14 7.62 3.85 8.37
N LEU A 15 6.34 3.67 8.03
CA LEU A 15 5.52 2.67 8.70
C LEU A 15 5.90 1.27 8.20
N PHE A 16 5.79 0.31 9.10
CA PHE A 16 6.02 -1.10 8.80
C PHE A 16 4.76 -1.91 9.09
N PHE A 17 4.41 -2.78 8.16
CA PHE A 17 3.34 -3.75 8.29
C PHE A 17 3.94 -5.15 8.24
N HIS A 18 3.88 -5.88 9.36
CA HIS A 18 4.50 -7.20 9.51
C HIS A 18 5.97 -7.27 9.06
N GLY A 19 6.76 -6.25 9.44
CA GLY A 19 8.19 -6.16 9.11
C GLY A 19 8.48 -5.73 7.66
N LYS A 20 7.45 -5.42 6.86
CA LYS A 20 7.58 -4.89 5.50
C LYS A 20 7.29 -3.40 5.49
N ARG A 21 7.93 -2.66 4.58
CA ARG A 21 7.66 -1.22 4.42
C ARG A 21 6.26 -1.02 3.88
N GLU A 22 5.45 -0.23 4.59
CA GLU A 22 4.13 0.19 4.14
C GLU A 22 4.27 1.38 3.17
N TRP A 23 3.70 1.23 1.99
CA TRP A 23 3.61 2.29 0.97
C TRP A 23 2.33 3.12 1.10
N GLY A 24 1.29 2.51 1.65
CA GLY A 24 0.01 3.15 1.90
C GLY A 24 -1.11 2.14 2.05
N ARG A 25 -2.33 2.68 2.16
CA ARG A 25 -3.56 1.91 2.37
C ARG A 25 -4.67 2.43 1.48
N PHE A 26 -5.61 1.55 1.18
CA PHE A 26 -6.87 1.89 0.53
C PHE A 26 -7.97 1.00 1.11
N THR A 27 -9.22 1.41 0.96
CA THR A 27 -10.37 0.74 1.58
C THR A 27 -11.49 0.60 0.56
N ASP A 28 -12.24 -0.48 0.65
CA ASP A 28 -13.60 -0.54 0.11
C ASP A 28 -14.62 -0.38 1.26
N ASP A 29 -15.90 -0.63 0.99
CA ASP A 29 -16.98 -0.51 1.98
C ASP A 29 -16.91 -1.58 3.11
N VAL A 30 -16.08 -2.60 2.95
CA VAL A 30 -16.04 -3.80 3.79
C VAL A 30 -14.66 -4.04 4.41
N ARG A 31 -13.57 -3.70 3.71
CA ARG A 31 -12.20 -4.13 4.00
C ARG A 31 -11.20 -3.00 3.84
N SER A 32 -10.15 -3.08 4.64
CA SER A 32 -8.94 -2.27 4.50
C SER A 32 -7.83 -3.08 3.84
N TYR A 33 -7.13 -2.46 2.91
CA TYR A 33 -6.01 -3.05 2.19
C TYR A 33 -4.72 -2.28 2.48
N VAL A 34 -3.61 -3.00 2.64
CA VAL A 34 -2.29 -2.43 2.91
C VAL A 34 -1.35 -2.81 1.78
N VAL A 35 -0.75 -1.79 1.16
CA VAL A 35 0.27 -1.95 0.12
C VAL A 35 1.63 -1.94 0.79
N THR A 36 2.42 -2.98 0.57
CA THR A 36 3.75 -3.12 1.15
C THR A 36 4.78 -3.54 0.13
N SER A 37 6.04 -3.33 0.46
CA SER A 37 7.14 -3.98 -0.25
C SER A 37 8.25 -4.48 0.68
N ASN A 38 9.03 -5.42 0.16
CA ASN A 38 10.21 -5.97 0.82
C ASN A 38 11.39 -4.98 0.85
N ASP A 39 11.48 -4.00 -0.06
CA ASP A 39 12.62 -3.06 -0.11
C ASP A 39 12.22 -1.58 -0.17
N ALA A 40 13.11 -0.76 0.36
CA ALA A 40 13.04 0.67 0.46
C ALA A 40 13.31 1.44 -0.83
N GLN A 41 14.25 0.95 -1.64
CA GLN A 41 14.84 1.74 -2.73
C GLN A 41 14.55 1.16 -4.11
N GLU A 42 14.33 -0.15 -4.24
CA GLU A 42 14.29 -0.81 -5.55
C GLU A 42 13.18 -1.86 -5.67
N SER A 43 12.06 -1.61 -5.01
CA SER A 43 10.95 -2.54 -5.00
C SER A 43 10.31 -2.69 -6.37
N ASN A 44 10.74 -3.74 -7.08
CA ASN A 44 10.09 -4.25 -8.29
C ASN A 44 8.94 -5.21 -7.95
N THR A 45 8.58 -5.31 -6.68
CA THR A 45 7.53 -6.16 -6.14
C THR A 45 6.66 -5.37 -5.17
N LEU A 46 5.35 -5.52 -5.24
CA LEU A 46 4.38 -5.05 -4.25
C LEU A 46 3.59 -6.23 -3.72
N HIS A 47 3.17 -6.13 -2.47
CA HIS A 47 2.22 -7.05 -1.87
C HIS A 47 1.04 -6.25 -1.34
N VAL A 48 -0.16 -6.74 -1.60
CA VAL A 48 -1.40 -6.20 -1.04
C VAL A 48 -1.93 -7.18 -0.02
N PHE A 49 -2.19 -6.70 1.19
CA PHE A 49 -2.78 -7.46 2.28
C PHE A 49 -4.14 -6.91 2.65
N ILE A 50 -5.07 -7.75 3.11
CA ILE A 50 -6.22 -7.30 3.91
C ILE A 50 -5.74 -7.10 5.34
N ASP A 51 -6.04 -5.93 5.89
CA ASP A 51 -5.86 -5.63 7.32
C ASP A 51 -7.08 -6.13 8.08
N HIS A 52 -6.98 -7.37 8.57
CA HIS A 52 -8.03 -7.97 9.39
C HIS A 52 -7.92 -7.46 10.84
N ALA A 53 -9.06 -7.13 11.45
CA ALA A 53 -9.12 -6.64 12.83
C ALA A 53 -8.61 -7.66 13.87
N ASP A 54 -8.52 -8.94 13.50
CA ASP A 54 -7.96 -10.01 14.33
C ASP A 54 -6.42 -10.06 14.31
N GLY A 55 -5.77 -9.15 13.57
CA GLY A 55 -4.31 -9.03 13.46
C GLY A 55 -3.66 -10.11 12.59
N ARG A 56 -4.45 -10.87 11.81
CA ARG A 56 -3.93 -11.90 10.90
C ARG A 56 -4.05 -11.42 9.46
N PRO A 57 -3.03 -10.76 8.90
CA PRO A 57 -3.11 -10.21 7.56
C PRO A 57 -3.24 -11.33 6.52
N GLU A 58 -4.11 -11.12 5.55
CA GLU A 58 -4.28 -12.04 4.43
C GLU A 58 -3.66 -11.42 3.18
N MET A 59 -2.66 -12.08 2.58
CA MET A 59 -2.09 -11.60 1.33
C MET A 59 -3.05 -11.88 0.19
N VAL A 60 -3.43 -10.82 -0.52
CA VAL A 60 -4.43 -10.87 -1.58
C VAL A 60 -3.77 -11.01 -2.93
N CYS A 61 -2.79 -10.15 -3.20
CA CYS A 61 -2.03 -10.19 -4.45
C CYS A 61 -0.58 -9.78 -4.27
N THR A 62 0.24 -10.29 -5.18
CA THR A 62 1.64 -9.90 -5.37
C THR A 62 1.77 -9.36 -6.78
N MET A 63 2.24 -8.13 -6.92
CA MET A 63 2.54 -7.52 -8.22
C MET A 63 4.05 -7.45 -8.37
N THR A 64 4.57 -7.94 -9.50
CA THR A 64 6.01 -7.92 -9.81
C THR A 64 6.24 -7.17 -11.11
N ALA A 65 7.51 -6.95 -11.49
CA ALA A 65 7.87 -6.32 -12.76
C ALA A 65 7.24 -4.93 -12.97
N LEU A 66 7.06 -4.17 -11.88
CA LEU A 66 6.38 -2.87 -11.86
C LEU A 66 7.03 -1.83 -12.78
N ARG A 67 8.33 -1.99 -13.04
CA ARG A 67 9.13 -1.11 -13.92
C ARG A 67 9.35 -1.71 -15.32
N SER A 68 8.79 -2.88 -15.62
CA SER A 68 8.91 -3.51 -16.93
C SER A 68 8.10 -2.77 -17.98
N HIS A 69 8.63 -2.69 -19.20
CA HIS A 69 7.90 -2.17 -20.37
C HIS A 69 6.66 -2.99 -20.72
N SER A 70 6.60 -4.26 -20.30
CA SER A 70 5.44 -5.14 -20.48
C SER A 70 4.30 -4.86 -19.49
N GLY A 71 4.51 -3.98 -18.52
CA GLY A 71 3.60 -3.78 -17.39
C GLY A 71 3.81 -4.79 -16.25
N PRO A 72 3.13 -4.56 -15.12
CA PRO A 72 3.24 -5.39 -13.93
C PRO A 72 2.61 -6.77 -14.15
N VAL A 73 3.18 -7.78 -13.49
CA VAL A 73 2.66 -9.15 -13.46
C VAL A 73 2.02 -9.40 -12.10
N THR A 74 0.71 -9.67 -12.07
CA THR A 74 -0.05 -9.87 -10.83
C THR A 74 -0.34 -11.35 -10.57
N HIS A 75 -0.09 -11.79 -9.34
CA HIS A 75 -0.44 -13.11 -8.84
C HIS A 75 -1.47 -12.98 -7.71
N TRP A 76 -2.55 -13.76 -7.77
CA TRP A 76 -3.67 -13.70 -6.83
C TRP A 76 -3.69 -14.91 -5.89
N SER A 77 -3.74 -14.65 -4.59
CA SER A 77 -3.74 -15.67 -3.54
C SER A 77 -5.11 -15.91 -2.93
N CYS A 78 -6.08 -15.00 -3.15
CA CYS A 78 -7.39 -15.06 -2.53
C CYS A 78 -8.46 -15.65 -3.49
N GLU A 79 -9.25 -16.61 -3.00
CA GLU A 79 -10.18 -17.40 -3.85
C GLU A 79 -11.33 -16.57 -4.43
N TRP A 80 -12.00 -15.72 -3.64
CA TRP A 80 -13.16 -14.96 -4.13
C TRP A 80 -12.77 -13.98 -5.25
N LEU A 81 -11.54 -13.47 -5.23
CA LEU A 81 -11.01 -12.61 -6.29
C LEU A 81 -10.75 -13.36 -7.59
N ARG A 82 -10.53 -14.68 -7.55
CA ARG A 82 -10.41 -15.49 -8.78
C ARG A 82 -11.69 -15.45 -9.62
N PHE A 83 -12.83 -15.13 -9.01
CA PHE A 83 -14.14 -15.09 -9.67
C PHE A 83 -14.64 -13.68 -9.99
N SER A 84 -13.92 -12.62 -9.58
CA SER A 84 -14.30 -11.25 -9.87
C SER A 84 -13.16 -10.49 -10.55
N GLU A 85 -13.29 -10.29 -11.86
CA GLU A 85 -12.33 -9.51 -12.65
C GLU A 85 -12.35 -8.03 -12.27
N MET A 86 -13.55 -7.45 -12.10
CA MET A 86 -13.72 -6.05 -11.69
C MET A 86 -12.98 -5.72 -10.38
N TRP A 87 -13.04 -6.61 -9.39
CA TRP A 87 -12.33 -6.41 -8.12
C TRP A 87 -10.81 -6.54 -8.27
N ARG A 88 -10.34 -7.42 -9.16
CA ARG A 88 -8.92 -7.57 -9.45
C ARG A 88 -8.33 -6.32 -10.08
N GLU A 89 -8.99 -5.82 -11.12
CA GLU A 89 -8.58 -4.58 -11.80
C GLU A 89 -8.59 -3.38 -10.85
N TRP A 90 -9.61 -3.28 -9.99
CA TRP A 90 -9.68 -2.22 -8.98
C TRP A 90 -8.50 -2.28 -7.99
N ILE A 91 -8.24 -3.44 -7.38
CA ILE A 91 -7.13 -3.62 -6.43
C ILE A 91 -5.78 -3.29 -7.08
N GLU A 92 -5.54 -3.77 -8.31
CA GLU A 92 -4.30 -3.48 -9.05
C GLU A 92 -4.13 -1.99 -9.28
N ARG A 93 -5.19 -1.30 -9.71
CA ARG A 93 -5.17 0.13 -9.96
C ARG A 93 -4.88 0.93 -8.70
N GLU A 94 -5.54 0.63 -7.59
CA GLU A 94 -5.31 1.34 -6.31
C GLU A 94 -3.90 1.09 -5.78
N ALA A 95 -3.42 -0.16 -5.82
CA ALA A 95 -2.08 -0.51 -5.37
C ALA A 95 -0.98 0.17 -6.21
N LEU A 96 -1.14 0.18 -7.54
CA LEU A 96 -0.23 0.90 -8.44
C LEU A 96 -0.28 2.40 -8.26
N THR A 97 -1.47 2.96 -7.98
CA THR A 97 -1.62 4.39 -7.72
C THR A 97 -0.81 4.77 -6.49
N ILE A 98 -1.00 4.08 -5.37
CA ILE A 98 -0.25 4.29 -4.13
C ILE A 98 1.26 4.19 -4.36
N TRP A 99 1.71 3.16 -5.08
CA TRP A 99 3.13 2.97 -5.36
C TRP A 99 3.72 4.08 -6.24
N ARG A 100 2.98 4.55 -7.26
CA ARG A 100 3.44 5.62 -8.17
C ARG A 100 3.41 7.00 -7.53
N THR A 101 2.45 7.26 -6.65
CA THR A 101 2.29 8.58 -6.02
C THR A 101 3.15 8.77 -4.77
N ASN A 102 3.67 7.68 -4.18
CA ASN A 102 4.54 7.72 -3.00
C ASN A 102 5.98 7.25 -3.29
N PRO A 103 6.70 7.81 -4.30
CA PRO A 103 8.03 7.32 -4.64
C PRO A 103 9.08 7.54 -3.54
N GLU A 104 8.86 8.49 -2.61
CA GLU A 104 9.85 8.86 -1.56
C GLU A 104 9.25 9.16 -0.17
N SER A 105 7.92 9.17 0.04
CA SER A 105 7.35 9.67 1.30
C SER A 105 6.95 8.57 2.29
N PRO A 106 7.41 8.65 3.56
CA PRO A 106 6.90 7.89 4.68
C PRO A 106 5.45 8.26 4.92
N ALA A 107 4.64 7.24 5.23
CA ALA A 107 3.19 7.28 5.33
C ALA A 107 2.65 8.57 5.97
N ASN A 108 2.32 9.54 5.13
CA ASN A 108 1.64 10.73 5.57
C ASN A 108 0.60 11.10 4.52
N SER A 109 -0.64 10.70 4.79
CA SER A 109 -1.76 11.62 4.95
C SER A 109 -2.99 10.77 5.19
N ARG A 110 -3.63 10.98 6.34
CA ARG A 110 -4.93 10.40 6.70
C ARG A 110 -5.87 10.40 5.49
N SER A 111 -6.51 9.25 5.27
CA SER A 111 -7.83 9.12 4.66
C SER A 111 -8.19 10.21 3.67
N SER A 112 -7.89 10.01 2.38
CA SER A 112 -8.76 10.62 1.37
C SER A 112 -9.99 9.73 1.24
N ALA A 113 -10.99 10.06 2.06
CA ALA A 113 -12.36 9.66 1.86
C ALA A 113 -12.88 10.18 0.51
N ALA A 114 -13.90 9.45 0.01
CA ALA A 114 -14.85 9.80 -1.04
C ALA A 114 -14.40 9.57 -2.50
N SER A 115 -14.83 8.43 -3.05
CA SER A 115 -15.45 8.46 -4.38
C SER A 115 -16.96 8.64 -4.20
N PRO A 116 -17.57 9.76 -4.62
CA PRO A 116 -18.98 9.76 -4.95
C PRO A 116 -19.11 9.17 -6.36
N MET A 117 -19.52 7.91 -6.47
CA MET A 117 -20.07 7.42 -7.74
C MET A 117 -21.55 7.83 -7.78
N GLY A 118 -21.85 8.75 -8.69
CA GLY A 118 -23.21 8.94 -9.22
C GLY A 118 -23.48 8.01 -10.38
#